data_AF-A0AAJ4R8R9-F1
#
_entry.id   AF-A0AAJ4R8R9-F1
#
_cell.length_a   1.000
_cell.length_b   1.000
_cell.length_c   1.000
_cell.angle_alpha   90.00
_cell.angle_beta   90.00
_cell.angle_gamma   90.00
#
_symmetry.space_group_name_H-M   'P 1'
#
loop_
_entity.id
_entity.type
_entity.pdbx_description
1 polymer ?
#
loop_
_entity_poly.entity_id
_entity_poly.type
_entity_poly.pdbx_seq_one_letter_code
_entity_poly.pdbx_strand_id
1 'polypeptide(L)'
;MPTVEITDDQQERFAAIRDQLTAAHAGEYTSVQPTDVMAYLLDVAEAADDPTAATGDAPSAAADTAATADDAATDETEPSDGGSESDQESSGPAGGVGAGPGMLNLLEDHEEKWHEAEGDARYEVELPDDTTETARTRDDVKAILFKHYR
;
A
#
# COMPACT_ATOMS: atom_id res chain seq x y z
N MET A 1 -10.76 8.87 -13.23
CA MET A 1 -9.43 8.21 -13.15
C MET A 1 -9.33 7.27 -14.33
N PRO A 2 -8.19 7.19 -15.03
CA PRO A 2 -8.01 6.19 -16.08
C PRO A 2 -8.13 4.78 -15.48
N THR A 3 -8.79 3.88 -16.20
CA THR A 3 -8.93 2.48 -15.84
C THR A 3 -7.93 1.67 -16.65
N VAL A 4 -7.24 0.74 -16.00
CA VAL A 4 -6.29 -0.18 -16.66
C VAL A 4 -6.90 -1.58 -16.63
N GLU A 5 -6.97 -2.22 -17.78
CA GLU A 5 -7.42 -3.62 -17.90
C GLU A 5 -6.22 -4.55 -17.76
N ILE A 6 -6.36 -5.60 -16.95
CA ILE A 6 -5.36 -6.66 -16.75
C ILE A 6 -5.87 -7.97 -17.35
N THR A 7 -4.95 -8.83 -17.78
CA THR A 7 -5.30 -10.16 -18.30
C THR A 7 -5.73 -11.11 -17.17
N ASP A 8 -6.41 -12.19 -17.52
CA ASP A 8 -6.84 -13.21 -16.55
C ASP A 8 -5.63 -13.82 -15.80
N ASP A 9 -4.53 -14.13 -16.51
CA ASP A 9 -3.28 -14.59 -15.88
C ASP A 9 -2.72 -13.58 -14.86
N GLN A 10 -2.80 -12.28 -15.17
CA GLN A 10 -2.36 -11.23 -14.26
C GLN A 10 -3.28 -11.13 -13.05
N GLN A 11 -4.59 -11.31 -13.24
CA GLN A 11 -5.56 -11.35 -12.16
C GLN A 11 -5.33 -12.55 -11.23
N GLU A 12 -5.02 -13.73 -11.79
CA GLU A 12 -4.70 -14.93 -11.02
C GLU A 12 -3.44 -14.74 -10.18
N ARG A 13 -2.38 -14.21 -10.79
CA ARG A 13 -1.13 -13.89 -10.06
C ARG A 13 -1.37 -12.87 -8.95
N PHE A 14 -2.20 -11.87 -9.22
CA PHE A 14 -2.56 -10.85 -8.25
C PHE A 14 -3.36 -11.43 -7.07
N ALA A 15 -4.32 -12.31 -7.35
CA ALA A 15 -5.09 -13.02 -6.33
C ALA A 15 -4.19 -13.91 -5.46
N ALA A 16 -3.25 -14.64 -6.06
CA ALA A 16 -2.30 -15.47 -5.33
C ALA A 16 -1.44 -14.64 -4.35
N ILE A 17 -0.97 -13.46 -4.78
CA ILE A 17 -0.21 -12.54 -3.91
C ILE A 17 -1.10 -12.03 -2.77
N ARG A 18 -2.35 -11.66 -3.05
CA ARG A 18 -3.31 -11.24 -2.01
C ARG A 18 -3.51 -12.32 -0.95
N ASP A 19 -3.66 -13.57 -1.35
CA ASP A 19 -3.88 -14.69 -0.44
C ASP A 19 -2.63 -14.97 0.40
N GLN A 20 -1.43 -14.82 -0.18
CA GLN A 20 -0.17 -14.89 0.55
C GLN A 20 -0.03 -13.78 1.60
N LEU A 21 -0.28 -12.51 1.22
CA LEU A 21 -0.27 -11.39 2.17
C LEU A 21 -1.32 -11.56 3.27
N THR A 22 -2.48 -12.11 2.91
CA THR A 22 -3.53 -12.41 3.89
C THR A 22 -3.04 -13.47 4.88
N ALA A 23 -2.50 -14.58 4.39
CA ALA A 23 -1.96 -15.64 5.25
C ALA A 23 -0.78 -15.17 6.13
N ALA A 24 0.06 -14.28 5.62
CA ALA A 24 1.26 -13.81 6.31
C ALA A 24 0.99 -12.70 7.33
N HIS A 25 0.07 -11.77 7.01
CA HIS A 25 -0.09 -10.52 7.77
C HIS A 25 -1.51 -10.25 8.23
N ALA A 26 -2.51 -10.88 7.62
CA ALA A 26 -3.90 -10.67 7.97
C ALA A 26 -4.38 -11.79 8.91
N GLY A 27 -4.71 -11.42 10.15
CA GLY A 27 -5.41 -12.33 11.06
C GLY A 27 -6.80 -12.72 10.54
N GLU A 28 -7.44 -13.68 11.20
CA GLU A 28 -8.72 -14.31 10.78
C GLU A 28 -9.90 -13.35 10.52
N TYR A 29 -9.82 -12.09 10.96
CA TYR A 29 -10.87 -11.07 10.81
C TYR A 29 -10.44 -9.88 9.94
N THR A 30 -9.27 -9.92 9.31
CA THR A 30 -8.82 -8.88 8.38
C THR A 30 -8.46 -9.52 7.04
N SER A 31 -8.74 -8.82 5.95
CA SER A 31 -8.43 -9.26 4.60
C SER A 31 -7.64 -8.17 3.88
N VAL A 32 -6.78 -8.59 2.97
CA VAL A 32 -5.95 -7.68 2.18
C VAL A 32 -6.77 -7.17 0.99
N GLN A 33 -6.88 -5.85 0.83
CA GLN A 33 -7.59 -5.26 -0.30
C GLN A 33 -6.71 -5.25 -1.55
N PRO A 34 -7.31 -5.16 -2.75
CA PRO A 34 -6.55 -4.99 -4.00
C PRO A 34 -5.58 -3.80 -3.95
N THR A 35 -5.98 -2.69 -3.32
CA THR A 35 -5.11 -1.52 -3.18
C THR A 35 -3.85 -1.81 -2.35
N ASP A 36 -3.97 -2.65 -1.32
CA ASP A 36 -2.84 -3.03 -0.46
C ASP A 36 -1.83 -3.89 -1.22
N VAL A 37 -2.33 -4.81 -2.06
CA VAL A 37 -1.47 -5.63 -2.94
C VAL A 37 -0.73 -4.74 -3.95
N MET A 38 -1.40 -3.74 -4.52
CA MET A 38 -0.74 -2.81 -5.44
C MET A 38 0.33 -1.97 -4.73
N ALA A 39 0.06 -1.49 -3.51
CA ALA A 39 1.05 -0.77 -2.72
C ALA A 39 2.28 -1.63 -2.42
N TYR A 40 2.06 -2.89 -2.02
CA TYR A 40 3.14 -3.87 -1.81
C TYR A 40 3.96 -4.11 -3.09
N LEU A 41 3.29 -4.32 -4.23
CA LEU A 41 3.99 -4.55 -5.51
C LEU A 41 4.83 -3.35 -5.95
N LEU A 42 4.37 -2.12 -5.69
CA LEU A 42 5.12 -0.90 -5.99
C LEU A 42 6.34 -0.75 -5.08
N ASP A 43 6.20 -1.03 -3.79
CA ASP A 43 7.32 -1.01 -2.83
C ASP A 43 8.39 -2.05 -3.21
N VAL A 44 7.97 -3.27 -3.58
CA VAL A 44 8.87 -4.32 -4.06
C VAL A 44 9.57 -3.91 -5.37
N ALA A 45 8.88 -3.25 -6.29
CA ALA A 45 9.47 -2.78 -7.54
C ALA A 45 10.47 -1.63 -7.30
N GLU A 46 10.17 -0.71 -6.40
CA GLU A 46 11.08 0.38 -6.00
C GLU A 46 12.34 -0.18 -5.34
N ALA A 47 12.19 -1.16 -4.45
CA ALA A 47 13.31 -1.86 -3.83
C ALA A 47 14.13 -2.68 -4.85
N ALA A 48 13.51 -3.22 -5.90
CA ALA A 48 14.20 -3.98 -6.94
C ALA A 48 15.02 -3.09 -7.90
N ASP A 49 14.61 -1.83 -8.09
CA ASP A 49 15.34 -0.85 -8.91
C ASP A 49 16.56 -0.27 -8.18
N ASP A 50 16.58 -0.35 -6.84
CA ASP A 50 17.73 0.05 -6.02
C ASP A 50 18.77 -1.09 -5.87
N PRO A 51 19.98 -0.96 -6.46
CA PRO A 51 21.00 -2.01 -6.42
C PRO A 51 21.63 -2.19 -5.03
N THR A 52 21.32 -1.33 -4.07
CA THR A 52 21.81 -1.40 -2.68
C THR A 52 20.76 -1.94 -1.70
N ALA A 53 19.50 -2.08 -2.11
CA ALA A 53 18.37 -2.54 -1.31
C ALA A 53 18.21 -4.08 -1.24
N ALA A 54 19.18 -4.85 -1.74
CA ALA A 54 19.16 -6.30 -1.81
C ALA A 54 19.26 -7.00 -0.43
N THR A 55 18.28 -6.84 0.46
CA THR A 55 18.09 -7.69 1.66
C THR A 55 16.62 -7.82 2.12
N GLY A 56 15.65 -7.27 1.38
CA GLY A 56 14.23 -7.53 1.66
C GLY A 56 13.81 -8.92 1.17
N ASP A 57 13.31 -9.75 2.08
CA ASP A 57 12.75 -11.09 1.89
C ASP A 57 11.95 -11.23 0.57
N ALA A 58 12.61 -11.61 -0.51
CA ALA A 58 11.95 -11.94 -1.75
C ALA A 58 11.37 -13.34 -1.60
N PRO A 59 10.03 -13.53 -1.65
CA PRO A 59 9.46 -14.86 -1.61
C PRO A 59 9.94 -15.61 -2.85
N SER A 60 10.76 -16.64 -2.62
CA SER A 60 11.18 -17.56 -3.65
C SER A 60 9.95 -18.30 -4.15
N ALA A 61 9.39 -17.82 -5.27
CA ALA A 61 8.32 -18.50 -5.98
C ALA A 61 8.90 -19.77 -6.61
N ALA A 62 8.96 -20.85 -5.82
CA ALA A 62 9.12 -22.20 -6.32
C ALA A 62 7.83 -22.56 -7.08
N ALA A 63 7.82 -22.26 -8.38
CA ALA A 63 6.81 -22.75 -9.30
C ALA A 63 7.02 -24.26 -9.50
N ASP A 64 6.33 -25.05 -8.67
CA ASP A 64 6.25 -26.49 -8.85
C ASP A 64 5.37 -26.77 -10.08
N THR A 65 6.03 -27.10 -11.19
CA THR A 65 5.39 -27.44 -12.45
C THR A 65 4.98 -28.91 -12.38
N ALA A 66 3.70 -29.18 -12.16
CA ALA A 66 3.11 -30.49 -12.37
C ALA A 66 2.04 -30.43 -13.46
N ALA A 67 2.48 -30.71 -14.69
CA ALA A 67 1.61 -31.04 -15.80
C ALA A 67 0.92 -32.40 -15.55
N THR A 68 -0.39 -32.47 -15.76
CA THR A 68 -1.06 -33.68 -16.28
C THR A 68 -2.31 -33.24 -17.02
N ALA A 69 -2.33 -33.61 -18.30
CA ALA A 69 -3.44 -33.51 -19.22
C ALA A 69 -4.48 -34.61 -18.96
N ASP A 70 -5.77 -34.33 -19.17
CA ASP A 70 -6.79 -35.20 -19.80
C ASP A 70 -8.08 -34.36 -19.92
N ASP A 71 -8.48 -33.90 -21.10
CA ASP A 71 -9.38 -34.57 -22.06
C ASP A 71 -10.79 -34.85 -21.50
N ALA A 72 -11.78 -34.10 -21.98
CA ALA A 72 -12.99 -34.62 -22.64
C ALA A 72 -14.10 -33.55 -22.75
N ALA A 73 -14.73 -33.56 -23.91
CA ALA A 73 -15.72 -32.63 -24.44
C ALA A 73 -17.13 -32.71 -23.79
N THR A 74 -18.05 -31.95 -24.41
CA THR A 74 -19.54 -32.02 -24.40
C THR A 74 -20.16 -30.93 -23.51
N ASP A 75 -21.17 -30.14 -23.86
CA ASP A 75 -21.89 -29.73 -25.09
C ASP A 75 -22.91 -28.67 -24.60
N GLU A 76 -23.22 -27.72 -25.48
CA GLU A 76 -24.31 -26.74 -25.57
C GLU A 76 -25.42 -26.68 -24.49
N THR A 77 -25.81 -25.46 -24.08
CA THR A 77 -27.22 -24.96 -24.17
C THR A 77 -27.40 -23.50 -23.71
N GLU A 78 -27.79 -22.66 -24.71
CA GLU A 78 -28.79 -21.57 -24.70
C GLU A 78 -28.57 -20.25 -23.90
N PRO A 79 -28.89 -19.08 -24.50
CA PRO A 79 -28.80 -17.77 -23.86
C PRO A 79 -30.15 -17.19 -23.37
N SER A 80 -30.03 -16.19 -22.50
CA SER A 80 -30.91 -15.02 -22.35
C SER A 80 -32.29 -15.20 -21.69
N ASP A 81 -32.43 -14.68 -20.46
CA ASP A 81 -33.65 -13.97 -20.05
C ASP A 81 -33.32 -12.88 -19.02
N GLY A 82 -33.99 -11.72 -19.15
CA GLY A 82 -33.57 -10.44 -18.63
C GLY A 82 -34.06 -10.07 -17.24
N GLY A 83 -33.71 -8.85 -16.81
CA GLY A 83 -34.25 -8.23 -15.61
C GLY A 83 -33.52 -6.93 -15.26
N SER A 84 -34.02 -5.81 -15.80
CA SER A 84 -33.71 -4.45 -15.34
C SER A 84 -34.21 -4.23 -13.92
N GLU A 85 -33.44 -3.53 -13.09
CA GLU A 85 -33.98 -2.43 -12.29
C GLU A 85 -32.87 -1.48 -11.81
N SER A 86 -33.11 -0.21 -12.10
CA SER A 86 -32.36 0.96 -11.65
C SER A 86 -32.61 1.27 -10.17
N ASP A 87 -31.87 2.27 -9.69
CA ASP A 87 -32.09 3.11 -8.52
C ASP A 87 -31.44 2.66 -7.19
N GLN A 88 -30.38 3.38 -6.83
CA GLN A 88 -30.48 4.31 -5.71
C GLN A 88 -29.32 5.32 -5.70
N GLU A 89 -29.71 6.59 -5.80
CA GLU A 89 -28.90 7.76 -5.46
C GLU A 89 -28.68 7.82 -3.93
N SER A 90 -27.47 8.18 -3.49
CA SER A 90 -27.29 9.07 -2.33
C SER A 90 -25.84 9.53 -2.16
N SER A 91 -25.63 10.79 -2.52
CA SER A 91 -25.07 11.85 -1.68
C SER A 91 -23.76 11.66 -0.90
N GLY A 92 -22.77 12.48 -1.26
CA GLY A 92 -22.10 13.36 -0.30
C GLY A 92 -20.67 12.97 0.15
N PRO A 93 -19.69 13.89 0.09
CA PRO A 93 -18.28 13.59 0.39
C PRO A 93 -18.01 13.65 1.90
N ALA A 94 -17.70 12.50 2.50
CA ALA A 94 -16.96 12.45 3.76
C ALA A 94 -15.47 12.31 3.37
N GLY A 95 -14.62 13.31 3.59
CA GLY A 95 -14.37 13.88 4.91
C GLY A 95 -13.36 12.95 5.59
N GLY A 96 -12.08 13.21 5.36
CA GLY A 96 -10.98 12.36 5.80
C GLY A 96 -10.96 12.13 7.30
N VAL A 97 -10.71 10.87 7.68
CA VAL A 97 -10.28 10.42 9.02
C VAL A 97 -9.58 9.07 8.74
N GLY A 98 -8.31 8.83 9.01
CA GLY A 98 -7.48 9.35 10.10
C GLY A 98 -7.04 8.16 10.96
N ALA A 99 -5.92 7.53 10.62
CA ALA A 99 -5.22 6.61 11.50
C ALA A 99 -4.13 7.38 12.26
N GLY A 100 -4.57 8.09 13.32
CA GLY A 100 -3.70 8.64 14.38
C GLY A 100 -3.99 10.09 14.82
N PRO A 101 -5.13 10.43 15.47
CA PRO A 101 -5.52 11.83 15.78
C PRO A 101 -4.74 12.54 16.91
N GLY A 102 -3.77 11.88 17.56
CA GLY A 102 -2.89 12.53 18.54
C GLY A 102 -1.42 12.58 18.10
N MET A 103 -1.07 11.88 17.02
CA MET A 103 0.32 11.69 16.61
C MET A 103 0.69 12.44 15.33
N LEU A 104 -0.29 12.78 14.49
CA LEU A 104 -0.11 13.60 13.28
C LEU A 104 -0.18 15.11 13.58
N ASN A 105 -0.94 15.53 14.62
CA ASN A 105 -1.07 16.94 15.03
C ASN A 105 0.28 17.59 15.34
N LEU A 106 1.22 16.91 16.02
CA LEU A 106 2.50 17.53 16.41
C LEU A 106 3.38 17.95 15.22
N LEU A 107 3.26 17.27 14.08
CA LEU A 107 3.98 17.71 12.88
C LEU A 107 3.27 18.92 12.24
N GLU A 108 1.95 18.95 12.25
CA GLU A 108 1.17 20.07 11.71
C GLU A 108 1.29 21.32 12.61
N ASP A 109 1.17 21.18 13.92
CA ASP A 109 1.34 22.25 14.91
C ASP A 109 2.75 22.89 14.86
N HIS A 110 3.76 22.13 14.43
CA HIS A 110 5.15 22.56 14.37
C HIS A 110 5.69 22.59 12.94
N GLU A 111 4.84 22.72 11.90
CA GLU A 111 5.28 22.81 10.50
C GLU A 111 6.28 23.96 10.24
N GLU A 112 6.24 25.01 11.07
CA GLU A 112 7.21 26.11 11.04
C GLU A 112 8.60 25.75 11.58
N LYS A 113 8.73 24.60 12.24
CA LYS A 113 9.97 24.15 12.91
C LYS A 113 10.63 22.99 12.19
N TRP A 114 9.97 22.35 11.23
CA TRP A 114 10.58 21.29 10.46
C TRP A 114 10.18 21.43 8.99
N HIS A 115 11.13 21.16 8.11
CA HIS A 115 10.86 21.14 6.68
C HIS A 115 11.60 19.99 6.01
N GLU A 116 11.19 19.69 4.78
CA GLU A 116 11.92 18.75 3.94
C GLU A 116 13.28 19.38 3.59
N ALA A 117 14.36 18.63 3.83
CA ALA A 117 15.69 19.14 3.61
C ALA A 117 16.06 19.02 2.13
N GLU A 118 16.60 20.08 1.53
CA GLU A 118 17.29 20.03 0.23
C GLU A 118 18.72 19.51 0.44
N GLY A 119 18.87 18.26 0.91
CA GLY A 119 20.17 17.71 1.28
C GLY A 119 20.23 16.19 1.37
N ASP A 120 21.27 15.67 2.01
CA ASP A 120 21.49 14.22 2.21
C ASP A 120 20.51 13.62 3.25
N ALA A 121 19.97 14.47 4.12
CA ALA A 121 18.88 14.12 5.01
C ALA A 121 17.53 14.40 4.35
N ARG A 122 16.50 13.63 4.72
CA ARG A 122 15.16 13.78 4.14
C ARG A 122 14.37 14.89 4.83
N TYR A 123 14.64 15.13 6.12
CA TYR A 123 13.96 16.16 6.90
C TYR A 123 14.96 16.88 7.80
N GLU A 124 14.70 18.16 8.06
CA GLU A 124 15.46 18.94 9.04
C GLU A 124 14.52 19.67 10.00
N VAL A 125 14.95 19.78 11.25
CA VAL A 125 14.17 20.36 12.35
C VAL A 125 14.98 21.47 13.00
N GLU A 126 14.42 22.67 13.06
CA GLU A 126 14.93 23.79 13.83
C GLU A 126 14.57 23.62 15.31
N LEU A 127 15.60 23.34 16.11
CA LEU A 127 15.51 23.24 17.57
C LEU A 127 15.38 24.65 18.18
N PRO A 128 14.82 24.76 19.40
CA PRO A 128 14.72 26.04 20.10
C PRO A 128 16.08 26.57 20.58
N ASP A 129 17.15 25.81 20.34
CA ASP A 129 18.55 26.16 20.62
C ASP A 129 19.25 26.80 19.37
N ASP A 130 18.48 27.28 18.39
CA ASP A 130 18.96 27.82 17.09
C ASP A 130 19.84 26.83 16.29
N THR A 131 19.68 25.52 16.56
CA THR A 131 20.43 24.45 15.90
C THR A 131 19.51 23.61 15.02
N THR A 132 20.01 23.09 13.91
CA THR A 132 19.26 22.21 13.02
C THR A 132 19.63 20.75 13.25
N GLU A 133 18.64 19.87 13.43
CA GLU A 133 18.83 18.42 13.54
C GLU A 133 18.21 17.71 12.33
N THR A 134 18.90 16.71 11.79
CA THR A 134 18.48 16.00 10.59
C THR A 134 17.81 14.68 10.92
N ALA A 135 16.77 14.35 10.16
CA ALA A 135 15.94 13.18 10.34
C ALA A 135 15.75 12.43 9.02
N ARG A 136 15.61 11.09 9.12
CA ARG A 136 15.35 10.24 7.96
C ARG A 136 13.87 9.94 7.79
N THR A 137 13.11 9.96 8.87
CA THR A 137 11.66 9.71 8.87
C THR A 137 10.89 10.79 9.61
N ARG A 138 9.59 10.89 9.32
CA ARG A 138 8.67 11.78 10.06
C ARG A 138 8.54 11.41 11.54
N ASP A 139 8.77 10.16 11.89
CA ASP A 139 8.79 9.72 13.30
C ASP A 139 10.04 10.25 14.02
N ASP A 140 11.19 10.28 13.35
CA ASP A 140 12.41 10.90 13.88
C ASP A 140 12.22 12.42 14.07
N VAL A 141 11.69 13.13 13.07
CA VAL A 141 11.33 14.57 13.18
C VAL A 141 10.49 14.81 14.43
N LYS A 142 9.53 13.92 14.66
CA LYS A 142 8.64 14.02 15.79
C LYS A 142 9.31 13.71 17.13
N ALA A 143 10.20 12.74 17.18
CA ALA A 143 10.97 12.42 18.38
C ALA A 143 11.83 13.63 18.80
N ILE A 144 12.38 14.36 17.83
CA ILE A 144 13.14 15.60 18.03
C ILE A 144 12.22 16.70 18.57
N LEU A 145 11.09 16.95 17.90
CA LEU A 145 10.11 17.93 18.36
C LEU A 145 9.60 17.63 19.77
N PHE A 146 9.29 16.36 20.08
CA PHE A 146 8.81 15.94 21.39
C PHE A 146 9.85 16.13 22.51
N LYS A 147 11.14 15.99 22.18
CA LYS A 147 12.23 16.17 23.13
C LYS A 147 12.50 17.64 23.45
N HIS A 148 12.23 18.54 22.49
CA HIS A 148 12.62 19.95 22.57
C HIS A 148 11.47 20.95 22.78
N TYR A 149 10.22 20.59 22.43
CA TYR A 149 9.07 21.51 22.41
C TYR A 149 7.88 21.03 23.28
N ARG A 150 8.12 20.23 24.31
CA ARG A 150 7.09 19.74 25.23
C ARG A 150 6.62 20.78 26.25
#